data_AF-V2Y0P2-F1
#
_entry.id   AF-V2Y0P2-F1
#
_cell.length_a   1.000
_cell.length_b   1.000
_cell.length_c   1.000
_cell.angle_alpha   90.00
_cell.angle_beta   90.00
_cell.angle_gamma   90.00
#
_symmetry.space_group_name_H-M   'P 1'
#
loop_
_entity.id
_entity.type
_entity.pdbx_description
1 polymer ?
#
loop_
_entity_poly.entity_id
_entity_poly.type
_entity_poly.pdbx_seq_one_letter_code
_entity_poly.pdbx_strand_id
1 'polypeptide(L)'
;MGKYDPLNQFLVSSEKDFVRLTFSEIENLLGQTLPHSAYTYKEWWANGGHSQAYAWLDAGYKVEEVNLGADIAVFSKKGKSAAKKALSAEVCGVFVNDGKVYGKAVSAESTMNVCGYTFTFIQDLIPDRNKDGNVIKYRPQDAYENKGSVELLHYGKGNFCRFRIEADGGAGVYLWVVDGQIIYIGETANLRQRFNAGYGNISPRNCYVGGQSTNCKMNKAVLGLFERGKIVSLYFYQTTDYKRVESELLNKIYTPYNVKDN
;
A
#
# COMPACT_ATOMS: atom_id res chain seq x y z
N MET A 1 -14.01 12.25 -29.88
CA MET A 1 -13.38 11.52 -28.77
C MET A 1 -14.46 11.23 -27.74
N GLY A 2 -14.65 9.96 -27.42
CA GLY A 2 -15.54 9.51 -26.36
C GLY A 2 -15.02 9.92 -24.98
N LYS A 3 -15.94 9.96 -24.02
CA LYS A 3 -15.67 10.38 -22.64
C LYS A 3 -14.50 9.65 -21.98
N TYR A 4 -14.25 8.39 -22.35
CA TYR A 4 -13.25 7.51 -21.74
C TYR A 4 -12.04 7.20 -22.64
N ASP A 5 -11.92 7.86 -23.80
CA ASP A 5 -10.81 7.67 -24.73
C ASP A 5 -9.43 7.89 -24.09
N PRO A 6 -9.22 8.87 -23.17
CA PRO A 6 -7.92 9.05 -22.53
C PRO A 6 -7.47 7.84 -21.68
N LEU A 7 -8.41 7.21 -20.98
CA LEU A 7 -8.14 5.98 -20.21
C LEU A 7 -7.79 4.82 -21.14
N ASN A 8 -8.48 4.70 -22.28
CA ASN A 8 -8.17 3.71 -23.29
C ASN A 8 -6.74 3.88 -23.82
N GLN A 9 -6.37 5.09 -24.24
CA GLN A 9 -5.04 5.40 -24.76
C GLN A 9 -3.94 5.11 -23.74
N PHE A 10 -4.18 5.49 -22.48
CA PHE A 10 -3.26 5.18 -21.39
C PHE A 10 -3.04 3.68 -21.24
N LEU A 11 -4.11 2.88 -21.20
CA LEU A 11 -4.02 1.42 -21.07
C LEU A 11 -3.30 0.79 -22.27
N VAL A 12 -3.62 1.21 -23.50
CA VAL A 12 -2.92 0.76 -24.72
C VAL A 12 -1.42 1.03 -24.61
N SER A 13 -1.04 2.23 -24.16
CA SER A 13 0.38 2.62 -24.02
C SER A 13 1.11 2.00 -22.84
N SER A 14 0.39 1.41 -21.87
CA SER A 14 0.98 0.95 -20.61
C SER A 14 1.91 -0.24 -20.80
N GLU A 15 1.61 -1.11 -21.77
CA GLU A 15 2.27 -2.40 -22.06
C GLU A 15 2.33 -3.41 -20.90
N LYS A 16 1.96 -3.03 -19.67
CA LYS A 16 1.99 -3.89 -18.47
C LYS A 16 0.90 -4.96 -18.50
N ASP A 17 1.20 -6.15 -17.98
CA ASP A 17 0.19 -7.20 -17.79
C ASP A 17 -0.91 -6.77 -16.80
N PHE A 18 -0.54 -5.95 -15.80
CA PHE A 18 -1.44 -5.38 -14.79
C PHE A 18 -1.22 -3.88 -14.62
N VAL A 19 -2.32 -3.14 -14.55
CA VAL A 19 -2.33 -1.69 -14.39
C VAL A 19 -3.24 -1.36 -13.22
N ARG A 20 -2.68 -0.78 -12.17
CA ARG A 20 -3.42 -0.34 -11.00
C ARG A 20 -3.54 1.17 -11.05
N LEU A 21 -4.76 1.69 -10.96
CA LEU A 21 -5.04 3.12 -10.94
C LEU A 21 -6.00 3.45 -9.79
N THR A 22 -5.71 4.54 -9.10
CA THR A 22 -6.68 5.21 -8.24
C THR A 22 -7.75 5.88 -9.08
N PHE A 23 -8.93 6.12 -8.51
CA PHE A 23 -10.01 6.81 -9.18
C PHE A 23 -9.58 8.24 -9.50
N SER A 24 -8.82 8.89 -8.63
CA SER A 24 -8.24 10.21 -8.92
C SER A 24 -7.27 10.19 -10.10
N GLU A 25 -6.42 9.16 -10.24
CA GLU A 25 -5.57 9.03 -11.44
C GLU A 25 -6.41 8.84 -12.70
N ILE A 26 -7.50 8.05 -12.63
CA ILE A 26 -8.43 7.90 -13.74
C ILE A 26 -9.10 9.24 -14.07
N GLU A 27 -9.58 9.99 -13.07
CA GLU A 27 -10.19 11.30 -13.25
C GLU A 27 -9.23 12.32 -13.86
N ASN A 28 -7.96 12.29 -13.44
CA ASN A 28 -6.90 13.12 -14.01
C ASN A 28 -6.65 12.77 -15.48
N LEU A 29 -6.65 11.49 -15.85
CA LEU A 29 -6.57 11.06 -17.25
C LEU A 29 -7.79 11.54 -18.04
N LEU A 30 -8.98 11.43 -17.46
CA LEU A 30 -10.24 11.79 -18.12
C LEU A 30 -10.50 13.31 -18.18
N GLY A 31 -9.78 14.11 -17.39
CA GLY A 31 -10.01 15.54 -17.22
C GLY A 31 -11.35 15.87 -16.55
N GLN A 32 -11.98 14.91 -15.88
CA GLN A 32 -13.29 15.06 -15.23
C GLN A 32 -13.47 14.01 -14.12
N THR A 33 -14.37 14.29 -13.18
CA THR A 33 -14.69 13.36 -12.10
C THR A 33 -15.48 12.16 -12.61
N LEU A 34 -15.23 10.99 -12.02
CA LEU A 34 -16.03 9.79 -12.22
C LEU A 34 -17.42 10.03 -11.61
N PRO A 35 -18.48 9.44 -12.19
CA PRO A 35 -19.81 9.55 -11.61
C PRO A 35 -19.83 8.90 -10.22
N HIS A 36 -20.71 9.38 -9.33
CA HIS A 36 -20.85 8.85 -7.97
C HIS A 36 -21.05 7.32 -7.96
N SER A 37 -21.71 6.75 -8.97
CA SER A 37 -21.89 5.31 -9.12
C SER A 37 -20.58 4.51 -9.19
N ALA A 38 -19.49 5.10 -9.70
CA ALA A 38 -18.17 4.46 -9.74
C ALA A 38 -17.56 4.25 -8.33
N TYR A 39 -17.92 5.13 -7.39
CA TYR A 39 -17.51 5.06 -5.98
C TYR A 39 -18.40 4.14 -5.14
N THR A 40 -19.64 3.94 -5.58
CA THR A 40 -20.66 3.24 -4.78
C THR A 40 -20.84 1.77 -5.19
N TYR A 41 -20.74 1.46 -6.49
CA TYR A 41 -21.15 0.16 -7.03
C TYR A 41 -20.01 -0.52 -7.79
N LYS A 42 -19.65 -1.75 -7.38
CA LYS A 42 -18.61 -2.54 -8.07
C LYS A 42 -19.03 -2.87 -9.50
N GLU A 43 -20.34 -2.97 -9.73
CA GLU A 43 -20.99 -3.23 -11.02
C GLU A 43 -20.68 -2.14 -12.05
N TRP A 44 -20.39 -0.91 -11.61
CA TRP A 44 -19.97 0.15 -12.53
C TRP A 44 -18.66 -0.21 -13.25
N TRP A 45 -17.80 -1.00 -12.60
CA TRP A 45 -16.54 -1.51 -13.11
C TRP A 45 -16.66 -2.86 -13.84
N ALA A 46 -17.88 -3.33 -14.10
CA ALA A 46 -18.11 -4.59 -14.79
C ALA A 46 -17.56 -4.57 -16.23
N ASN A 47 -17.06 -5.72 -16.69
CA ASN A 47 -16.48 -5.91 -18.01
C ASN A 47 -17.53 -6.01 -19.14
N GLY A 48 -18.49 -5.08 -19.18
CA GLY A 48 -19.53 -5.00 -20.21
C GLY A 48 -20.73 -4.17 -19.78
N GLY A 49 -21.73 -4.06 -20.66
CA GLY A 49 -23.05 -3.47 -20.35
C GLY A 49 -23.15 -1.94 -20.41
N HIS A 50 -22.03 -1.21 -20.33
CA HIS A 50 -22.04 0.26 -20.34
C HIS A 50 -20.85 0.87 -21.07
N SER A 51 -21.00 2.15 -21.47
CA SER A 51 -20.04 2.87 -22.32
C SER A 51 -18.61 2.97 -21.76
N GLN A 52 -18.45 3.02 -20.43
CA GLN A 52 -17.12 3.06 -19.80
C GLN A 52 -16.34 1.76 -20.00
N ALA A 53 -17.02 0.63 -20.10
CA ALA A 53 -16.36 -0.67 -20.19
C ALA A 53 -15.53 -0.82 -21.47
N TYR A 54 -15.97 -0.17 -22.56
CA TYR A 54 -15.22 -0.12 -23.81
C TYR A 54 -13.84 0.51 -23.64
N ALA A 55 -13.64 1.42 -22.67
CA ALA A 55 -12.35 2.05 -22.45
C ALA A 55 -11.24 1.05 -22.16
N TRP A 56 -11.49 0.06 -21.29
CA TRP A 56 -10.50 -0.98 -21.01
C TRP A 56 -10.65 -2.19 -21.93
N LEU A 57 -11.87 -2.58 -22.31
CA LEU A 57 -12.09 -3.76 -23.17
C LEU A 57 -11.47 -3.57 -24.56
N ASP A 58 -11.60 -2.39 -25.15
CA ASP A 58 -11.05 -2.09 -26.48
C ASP A 58 -9.54 -1.83 -26.42
N ALA A 59 -9.02 -1.42 -25.25
CA ALA A 59 -7.58 -1.36 -24.98
C ALA A 59 -6.93 -2.74 -24.81
N GLY A 60 -7.71 -3.82 -24.85
CA GLY A 60 -7.23 -5.18 -24.62
C GLY A 60 -7.10 -5.55 -23.14
N TYR A 61 -7.73 -4.82 -22.24
CA TYR A 61 -7.76 -5.05 -20.80
C TYR A 61 -9.15 -5.48 -20.31
N LYS A 62 -9.22 -5.95 -19.06
CA LYS A 62 -10.43 -6.12 -18.26
C LYS A 62 -10.17 -5.57 -16.86
N VAL A 63 -11.20 -5.16 -16.13
CA VAL A 63 -11.08 -4.94 -14.68
C VAL A 63 -10.97 -6.31 -14.01
N GLU A 64 -9.86 -6.55 -13.32
CA GLU A 64 -9.61 -7.75 -12.52
C GLU A 64 -10.20 -7.58 -11.11
N GLU A 65 -9.95 -6.43 -10.50
CA GLU A 65 -10.40 -6.11 -9.15
C GLU A 65 -10.75 -4.63 -9.03
N VAL A 66 -11.76 -4.32 -8.23
CA VAL A 66 -12.03 -2.97 -7.77
C VAL A 66 -12.17 -2.94 -6.25
N ASN A 67 -11.45 -2.01 -5.64
CA ASN A 67 -11.52 -1.70 -4.22
C ASN A 67 -12.13 -0.31 -4.04
N LEU A 68 -13.46 -0.27 -3.85
CA LEU A 68 -14.20 0.97 -3.56
C LEU A 68 -13.78 1.60 -2.22
N GLY A 69 -13.27 0.79 -1.29
CA GLY A 69 -12.74 1.26 -0.01
C GLY A 69 -11.42 2.01 -0.15
N ALA A 70 -10.68 1.81 -1.25
CA ALA A 70 -9.42 2.45 -1.57
C ALA A 70 -9.50 3.40 -2.79
N ASP A 71 -10.66 3.47 -3.43
CA ASP A 71 -10.90 4.12 -4.72
C ASP A 71 -9.90 3.66 -5.77
N ILE A 72 -9.77 2.34 -5.96
CA ILE A 72 -8.77 1.75 -6.86
C ILE A 72 -9.39 0.71 -7.77
N ALA A 73 -9.00 0.74 -9.04
CA ALA A 73 -9.29 -0.28 -10.03
C ALA A 73 -7.98 -0.91 -10.54
N VAL A 74 -7.97 -2.24 -10.62
CA VAL A 74 -6.89 -3.03 -11.20
C VAL A 74 -7.37 -3.58 -12.54
N PHE A 75 -6.64 -3.27 -13.59
CA PHE A 75 -6.87 -3.75 -14.94
C PHE A 75 -5.84 -4.82 -15.29
N SER A 76 -6.27 -5.88 -15.96
CA SER A 76 -5.42 -6.97 -16.46
C SER A 76 -5.58 -7.12 -17.98
N LYS A 77 -4.48 -7.41 -18.70
CA LYS A 77 -4.57 -7.69 -20.15
C LYS A 77 -5.43 -8.94 -20.40
N LYS A 78 -6.26 -8.92 -21.43
CA LYS A 78 -7.07 -10.08 -21.87
C LYS A 78 -6.16 -11.30 -22.08
N GLY A 79 -6.56 -12.44 -21.50
CA GLY A 79 -5.77 -13.68 -21.50
C GLY A 79 -4.75 -13.80 -20.37
N LYS A 80 -4.54 -12.73 -19.59
CA LYS A 80 -3.84 -12.76 -18.30
C LYS A 80 -4.91 -12.75 -17.20
N SER A 81 -4.87 -13.75 -16.34
CA SER A 81 -5.68 -13.83 -15.13
C SER A 81 -4.73 -14.20 -14.00
N ALA A 82 -4.97 -13.67 -12.81
CA ALA A 82 -4.27 -14.06 -11.60
C ALA A 82 -4.65 -15.51 -11.20
N ALA A 83 -4.17 -16.51 -11.95
CA ALA A 83 -4.33 -17.93 -11.62
C ALA A 83 -2.97 -18.58 -11.35
N LYS A 84 -2.88 -19.16 -10.15
CA LYS A 84 -1.76 -19.92 -9.58
C LYS A 84 -1.02 -20.77 -10.61
N LYS A 85 0.18 -20.34 -10.98
CA LYS A 85 1.25 -21.28 -11.34
C LYS A 85 2.59 -20.70 -10.93
N ALA A 86 3.12 -21.27 -9.85
CA ALA A 86 4.50 -21.12 -9.49
C ALA A 86 5.35 -21.66 -10.64
N LEU A 87 6.07 -20.78 -11.33
CA LEU A 87 7.29 -21.16 -12.01
C LEU A 87 8.41 -20.24 -11.54
N SER A 88 9.47 -20.90 -11.11
CA SER A 88 10.74 -20.37 -10.67
C SER A 88 11.38 -19.42 -11.69
N ALA A 89 11.80 -18.26 -11.23
CA ALA A 89 12.96 -17.56 -11.77
C ALA A 89 13.62 -16.74 -10.65
N GLU A 90 14.88 -17.04 -10.37
CA GLU A 90 15.76 -16.20 -9.56
C GLU A 90 15.95 -14.85 -10.26
N VAL A 91 15.51 -13.75 -9.65
CA VAL A 91 16.13 -12.43 -9.80
C VAL A 91 15.86 -11.64 -8.53
N CYS A 92 16.93 -11.14 -7.90
CA CYS A 92 16.84 -10.14 -6.84
C CYS A 92 16.24 -8.87 -7.47
N GLY A 93 14.96 -8.58 -7.21
CA GLY A 93 14.33 -7.34 -7.65
C GLY A 93 14.93 -6.16 -6.89
N VAL A 94 16.14 -5.75 -7.25
CA VAL A 94 16.80 -4.58 -6.69
C VAL A 94 17.27 -3.69 -7.84
N PHE A 95 17.19 -2.38 -7.64
CA PHE A 95 17.71 -1.38 -8.56
C PHE A 95 18.62 -0.41 -7.81
N VAL A 96 19.61 0.13 -8.51
CA VAL A 96 20.52 1.12 -7.93
C VAL A 96 20.06 2.51 -8.34
N ASN A 97 19.93 3.41 -7.37
CA ASN A 97 19.74 4.84 -7.62
C ASN A 97 20.57 5.63 -6.60
N ASP A 98 21.24 6.70 -7.03
CA ASP A 98 22.12 7.53 -6.18
C ASP A 98 23.13 6.71 -5.33
N GLY A 99 23.68 5.64 -5.90
CA GLY A 99 24.63 4.74 -5.22
C GLY A 99 24.00 3.85 -4.14
N LYS A 100 22.68 3.86 -3.97
CA LYS A 100 21.93 3.02 -3.01
C LYS A 100 21.17 1.91 -3.73
N VAL A 101 21.14 0.73 -3.13
CA VAL A 101 20.39 -0.42 -3.62
C VAL A 101 18.97 -0.39 -3.03
N TYR A 102 17.98 -0.20 -3.88
CA TYR A 102 16.56 -0.20 -3.54
C TYR A 102 15.91 -1.51 -3.95
N GLY A 103 14.97 -2.02 -3.15
CA GLY A 103 14.13 -3.14 -3.55
C GLY A 103 13.02 -2.70 -4.51
N LYS A 104 12.87 -3.43 -5.62
CA LYS A 104 11.78 -3.33 -6.59
C LYS A 104 10.89 -4.57 -6.53
N ALA A 105 9.59 -4.34 -6.44
CA ALA A 105 8.57 -5.36 -6.66
C ALA A 105 8.69 -5.94 -8.08
N VAL A 106 8.99 -7.23 -8.20
CA VAL A 106 8.82 -8.00 -9.44
C VAL A 106 7.71 -9.01 -9.16
N SER A 107 6.51 -8.79 -9.73
CA SER A 107 5.30 -9.52 -9.32
C SER A 107 4.69 -10.38 -10.43
N ALA A 108 4.38 -11.62 -10.09
CA ALA A 108 3.05 -12.18 -10.40
C ALA A 108 2.10 -11.68 -9.29
N GLU A 109 0.93 -11.15 -9.64
CA GLU A 109 0.11 -10.16 -8.89
C GLU A 109 -0.06 -10.33 -7.37
N SER A 110 0.13 -11.51 -6.80
CA SER A 110 -0.04 -11.77 -5.36
C SER A 110 1.26 -12.02 -4.59
N THR A 111 2.43 -12.04 -5.25
CA THR A 111 3.71 -12.33 -4.59
C THR A 111 4.87 -11.48 -5.09
N MET A 112 5.91 -11.33 -4.26
CA MET A 112 7.14 -10.60 -4.54
C MET A 112 8.34 -11.42 -4.06
N ASN A 113 9.30 -11.71 -4.95
CA ASN A 113 10.56 -12.30 -4.54
C ASN A 113 11.57 -11.20 -4.16
N VAL A 114 12.11 -11.28 -2.95
CA VAL A 114 13.09 -10.33 -2.43
C VAL A 114 14.23 -11.12 -1.81
N CYS A 115 15.42 -11.04 -2.40
CA CYS A 115 16.62 -11.76 -1.94
C CYS A 115 16.41 -13.27 -1.68
N GLY A 116 15.57 -13.94 -2.48
CA GLY A 116 15.27 -15.36 -2.33
C GLY A 116 14.07 -15.67 -1.42
N TYR A 117 13.47 -14.66 -0.77
CA TYR A 117 12.26 -14.82 0.03
C TYR A 117 11.02 -14.42 -0.77
N THR A 118 10.00 -15.29 -0.79
CA THR A 118 8.73 -15.02 -1.47
C THR A 118 7.74 -14.43 -0.50
N PHE A 119 7.54 -13.11 -0.58
CA PHE A 119 6.52 -12.39 0.17
C PHE A 119 5.18 -12.45 -0.55
N THR A 120 4.09 -12.59 0.20
CA THR A 120 2.72 -12.58 -0.32
C THR A 120 2.09 -11.21 -0.06
N PHE A 121 1.42 -10.65 -1.06
CA PHE A 121 0.60 -9.45 -0.88
C PHE A 121 -0.53 -9.76 0.11
N ILE A 122 -0.70 -8.89 1.10
CA ILE A 122 -1.74 -9.01 2.11
C ILE A 122 -2.88 -8.05 1.76
N GLN A 123 -2.59 -6.75 1.70
CA GLN A 123 -3.56 -5.72 1.39
C GLN A 123 -2.87 -4.36 1.20
N ASP A 124 -3.65 -3.38 0.77
CA ASP A 124 -3.28 -1.98 0.90
C ASP A 124 -3.63 -1.43 2.29
N LEU A 125 -2.81 -0.51 2.80
CA LEU A 125 -3.03 0.18 4.07
C LEU A 125 -3.87 1.44 3.83
N ILE A 126 -5.18 1.31 4.02
CA ILE A 126 -6.15 2.36 3.71
C ILE A 126 -6.63 3.04 5.00
N PRO A 127 -6.39 4.36 5.16
CA PRO A 127 -6.93 5.14 6.28
C PRO A 127 -8.46 5.14 6.36
N ASP A 128 -9.00 5.23 7.57
CA ASP A 128 -10.43 5.49 7.82
C ASP A 128 -10.84 6.83 7.17
N ARG A 129 -12.01 6.84 6.53
CA ARG A 129 -12.54 7.99 5.79
C ARG A 129 -13.90 8.41 6.32
N ASN A 130 -14.18 9.71 6.25
CA ASN A 130 -15.50 10.26 6.56
C ASN A 130 -16.47 10.02 5.38
N LYS A 131 -17.72 10.43 5.53
CA LYS A 131 -18.76 10.25 4.50
C LYS A 131 -18.46 10.97 3.18
N ASP A 132 -17.60 11.99 3.22
CA ASP A 132 -17.18 12.77 2.06
C ASP A 132 -15.93 12.18 1.39
N GLY A 133 -15.44 11.02 1.85
CA GLY A 133 -14.22 10.37 1.34
C GLY A 133 -12.91 10.95 1.87
N ASN A 134 -12.95 11.96 2.75
CA ASN A 134 -11.76 12.55 3.35
C ASN A 134 -11.21 11.69 4.49
N VAL A 135 -9.88 11.59 4.59
CA VAL A 135 -9.23 10.86 5.68
C VAL A 135 -9.56 11.47 7.05
N ILE A 136 -9.96 10.62 8.00
CA ILE A 136 -10.20 11.02 9.38
C ILE A 136 -8.85 11.17 10.10
N LYS A 137 -8.64 12.34 10.72
CA LYS A 137 -7.42 12.68 11.44
C LYS A 137 -7.63 12.56 12.95
N TYR A 138 -6.70 11.87 13.60
CA TYR A 138 -6.69 11.60 15.04
C TYR A 138 -5.50 12.26 15.72
N ARG A 139 -5.67 12.60 17.00
CA ARG A 139 -4.65 13.23 17.86
C ARG A 139 -4.48 12.47 19.19
N PRO A 140 -3.99 11.21 19.16
CA PRO A 140 -3.84 10.36 20.34
C PRO A 140 -3.00 11.00 21.45
N GLN A 141 -2.06 11.88 21.11
CA GLN A 141 -1.26 12.60 22.09
C GLN A 141 -2.09 13.47 23.04
N ASP A 142 -3.23 14.01 22.58
CA ASP A 142 -4.05 14.93 23.37
C ASP A 142 -4.80 14.18 24.49
N ALA A 143 -4.96 12.87 24.33
CA ALA A 143 -5.65 11.95 25.23
C ALA A 143 -4.71 11.29 26.27
N TYR A 144 -3.43 11.65 26.33
CA TYR A 144 -2.52 11.12 27.34
C TYR A 144 -2.66 11.88 28.67
N GLU A 145 -3.00 11.16 29.74
CA GLU A 145 -3.27 11.75 31.06
C GLU A 145 -2.07 12.49 31.65
N ASN A 146 -0.84 11.99 31.43
CA ASN A 146 0.41 12.54 31.99
C ASN A 146 1.16 13.48 31.02
N LYS A 147 0.44 14.14 30.10
CA LYS A 147 1.04 15.00 29.05
C LYS A 147 1.90 16.17 29.56
N GLY A 148 1.79 16.55 30.83
CA GLY A 148 2.56 17.65 31.44
C GLY A 148 3.91 17.24 32.04
N SER A 149 4.16 15.95 32.22
CA SER A 149 5.37 15.43 32.89
C SER A 149 6.34 14.69 31.97
N VAL A 150 5.93 14.42 30.73
CA VAL A 150 6.72 13.68 29.75
C VAL A 150 6.75 14.46 28.44
N GLU A 151 7.93 14.59 27.85
CA GLU A 151 8.10 15.27 26.58
C GLU A 151 7.48 14.50 25.41
N LEU A 152 6.90 15.22 24.45
CA LEU A 152 6.31 14.68 23.24
C LEU A 152 7.37 14.45 22.16
N LEU A 153 7.47 13.23 21.63
CA LEU A 153 8.42 12.86 20.59
C LEU A 153 8.16 13.63 19.29
N HIS A 154 9.19 13.81 18.45
CA HIS A 154 9.06 14.44 17.12
C HIS A 154 7.93 13.82 16.30
N TYR A 155 7.92 12.49 16.13
CA TYR A 155 6.83 11.79 15.44
C TYR A 155 5.56 11.65 16.27
N GLY A 156 5.59 11.94 17.57
CA GLY A 156 4.42 11.90 18.45
C GLY A 156 3.47 13.09 18.29
N LYS A 157 3.88 14.15 17.58
CA LYS A 157 3.10 15.39 17.45
C LYS A 157 2.16 15.38 16.24
N GLY A 158 1.04 16.10 16.31
CA GLY A 158 0.20 16.39 15.14
C GLY A 158 -0.81 15.30 14.80
N ASN A 159 -1.15 15.17 13.51
CA ASN A 159 -2.22 14.29 13.08
C ASN A 159 -1.73 12.88 12.74
N PHE A 160 -2.60 11.90 12.97
CA PHE A 160 -2.44 10.48 12.68
C PHE A 160 -3.68 9.98 11.94
N CYS A 161 -3.56 8.89 11.19
CA CYS A 161 -4.71 8.16 10.66
C CYS A 161 -5.02 6.94 11.53
N ARG A 162 -6.17 6.32 11.28
CA ARG A 162 -6.43 4.94 11.69
C ARG A 162 -6.60 4.07 10.46
N PHE A 163 -6.22 2.81 10.54
CA PHE A 163 -6.46 1.80 9.51
C PHE A 163 -6.39 0.41 10.16
N ARG A 164 -6.88 -0.61 9.45
CA ARG A 164 -6.86 -1.99 9.92
C ARG A 164 -6.43 -2.92 8.81
N ILE A 165 -5.75 -4.00 9.19
CA ILE A 165 -5.54 -5.15 8.32
C ILE A 165 -6.49 -6.31 8.65
N GLU A 166 -6.93 -7.00 7.59
CA GLU A 166 -7.76 -8.20 7.62
C GLU A 166 -6.94 -9.48 7.42
N ALA A 167 -5.67 -9.46 7.84
CA ALA A 167 -4.79 -10.63 7.80
C ALA A 167 -4.90 -11.47 9.08
N ASP A 168 -4.52 -12.73 9.01
CA ASP A 168 -4.33 -13.56 10.19
C ASP A 168 -3.14 -13.14 11.06
N GLY A 169 -3.11 -13.67 12.28
CA GLY A 169 -1.92 -13.61 13.10
C GLY A 169 -0.81 -14.48 12.51
N GLY A 170 0.43 -14.25 12.92
CA GLY A 170 1.57 -15.04 12.46
C GLY A 170 2.88 -14.30 12.63
N ALA A 171 3.94 -15.06 12.89
CA ALA A 171 5.29 -14.54 12.95
C ALA A 171 5.89 -14.42 11.55
N GLY A 172 6.68 -13.39 11.29
CA GLY A 172 7.29 -13.20 9.98
C GLY A 172 7.87 -11.81 9.76
N VAL A 173 8.25 -11.56 8.51
CA VAL A 173 8.76 -10.28 8.03
C VAL A 173 7.75 -9.66 7.08
N TYR A 174 7.52 -8.36 7.19
CA TYR A 174 6.66 -7.61 6.28
C TYR A 174 7.41 -6.51 5.55
N LEU A 175 6.91 -6.17 4.37
CA LEU A 175 7.38 -5.07 3.53
C LEU A 175 6.27 -4.06 3.37
N TRP A 176 6.62 -2.78 3.41
CA TRP A 176 5.76 -1.70 2.95
C TRP A 176 6.30 -1.23 1.61
N VAL A 177 5.42 -1.22 0.60
CA VAL A 177 5.80 -0.98 -0.79
C VAL A 177 4.95 0.17 -1.34
N VAL A 178 5.59 1.11 -2.03
CA VAL A 178 4.94 2.27 -2.68
C VAL A 178 5.52 2.40 -4.08
N ASP A 179 4.68 2.48 -5.11
CA ASP A 179 5.09 2.59 -6.52
C ASP A 179 6.13 1.53 -6.93
N GLY A 180 6.00 0.33 -6.37
CA GLY A 180 6.92 -0.79 -6.59
C GLY A 180 8.25 -0.69 -5.82
N GLN A 181 8.49 0.35 -5.02
CA GLN A 181 9.68 0.50 -4.18
C GLN A 181 9.41 0.02 -2.75
N ILE A 182 10.30 -0.81 -2.20
CA ILE A 182 10.27 -1.17 -0.77
C ILE A 182 10.73 0.04 0.06
N ILE A 183 9.82 0.60 0.86
CA ILE A 183 10.08 1.79 1.67
C ILE A 183 10.42 1.48 3.14
N TYR A 184 9.96 0.32 3.63
CA TYR A 184 10.14 -0.13 5.01
C TYR A 184 10.10 -1.66 5.09
N ILE A 185 10.96 -2.22 5.92
CA ILE A 185 11.01 -3.64 6.26
C ILE A 185 10.82 -3.75 7.77
N GLY A 186 9.99 -4.66 8.25
CA GLY A 186 9.86 -4.90 9.67
C GLY A 186 9.54 -6.35 10.00
N GLU A 187 9.86 -6.75 11.22
CA GLU A 187 9.50 -8.05 11.76
C GLU A 187 8.33 -7.99 12.75
N THR A 188 7.71 -9.15 12.99
CA THR A 188 6.74 -9.34 14.07
C THR A 188 6.58 -10.80 14.46
N ALA A 189 6.25 -11.05 15.72
CA ALA A 189 5.75 -12.35 16.19
C ALA A 189 4.25 -12.55 15.88
N ASN A 190 3.50 -11.48 15.62
CA ASN A 190 2.08 -11.53 15.26
C ASN A 190 1.70 -10.36 14.35
N LEU A 191 1.43 -10.64 13.08
CA LEU A 191 1.11 -9.64 12.06
C LEU A 191 -0.13 -8.80 12.41
N ARG A 192 -1.27 -9.45 12.65
CA ARG A 192 -2.53 -8.78 13.00
C ARG A 192 -2.36 -7.83 14.20
N GLN A 193 -1.68 -8.27 15.26
CA GLN A 193 -1.44 -7.44 16.45
C GLN A 193 -0.51 -6.27 16.16
N ARG A 194 0.61 -6.49 15.46
CA ARG A 194 1.59 -5.43 15.13
C ARG A 194 0.97 -4.29 14.34
N PHE A 195 0.08 -4.62 13.41
CA PHE A 195 -0.61 -3.62 12.61
C PHE A 195 -1.78 -3.01 13.36
N ASN A 196 -2.75 -3.80 13.84
CA ASN A 196 -4.01 -3.25 14.34
C ASN A 196 -3.89 -2.58 15.72
N ALA A 197 -2.93 -2.99 16.55
CA ALA A 197 -2.65 -2.35 17.84
C ALA A 197 -1.38 -1.47 17.84
N GLY A 198 -0.58 -1.53 16.77
CA GLY A 198 0.63 -0.74 16.61
C GLY A 198 0.43 0.38 15.60
N TYR A 199 0.62 0.09 14.32
CA TYR A 199 0.63 1.10 13.26
C TYR A 199 -0.75 1.70 12.94
N GLY A 200 -1.79 0.88 12.95
CA GLY A 200 -3.16 1.23 12.53
C GLY A 200 -3.97 1.96 13.59
N ASN A 201 -3.54 1.93 14.86
CA ASN A 201 -4.19 2.67 15.95
C ASN A 201 -3.16 3.08 17.00
N ILE A 202 -2.67 4.31 16.88
CA ILE A 202 -1.59 4.81 17.74
C ILE A 202 -2.09 5.02 19.17
N SER A 203 -1.49 4.28 20.10
CA SER A 203 -1.70 4.49 21.53
C SER A 203 -1.15 5.85 21.99
N PRO A 204 -1.86 6.59 22.86
CA PRO A 204 -1.39 7.87 23.42
C PRO A 204 0.04 7.81 23.98
N ARG A 205 0.40 6.72 24.68
CA ARG A 205 1.74 6.55 25.28
C ARG A 205 2.87 6.58 24.25
N ASN A 206 2.62 6.09 23.03
CA ASN A 206 3.64 6.03 21.96
C ASN A 206 4.03 7.42 21.45
N CYS A 207 3.23 8.46 21.74
CA CYS A 207 3.52 9.81 21.31
C CYS A 207 4.60 10.51 22.18
N TYR A 208 4.92 9.96 23.35
CA TYR A 208 5.78 10.59 24.37
C TYR A 208 7.09 9.82 24.57
N VAL A 209 8.12 10.47 25.14
CA VAL A 209 9.44 9.85 25.44
C VAL A 209 9.27 8.54 26.21
N GLY A 210 9.98 7.49 25.79
CA GLY A 210 9.82 6.12 26.29
C GLY A 210 8.68 5.32 25.66
N GLY A 211 7.94 5.91 24.70
CA GLY A 211 6.97 5.24 23.84
C GLY A 211 7.61 4.66 22.57
N GLN A 212 6.80 3.99 21.74
CA GLN A 212 7.26 3.41 20.46
C GLN A 212 7.20 4.43 19.31
N SER A 213 8.29 5.20 19.12
CA SER A 213 8.40 6.23 18.07
C SER A 213 8.17 5.70 16.66
N THR A 214 8.61 4.47 16.36
CA THR A 214 8.44 3.83 15.04
C THR A 214 6.97 3.70 14.67
N ASN A 215 6.08 3.38 15.62
CA ASN A 215 4.65 3.27 15.31
C ASN A 215 4.11 4.62 14.82
N CYS A 216 4.48 5.68 15.53
CA CYS A 216 4.09 7.05 15.18
C CYS A 216 4.67 7.47 13.82
N LYS A 217 5.96 7.20 13.57
CA LYS A 217 6.63 7.48 12.29
C LYS A 217 5.92 6.80 11.12
N MET A 218 5.67 5.49 11.24
CA MET A 218 5.09 4.71 10.16
C MET A 218 3.61 5.04 9.92
N ASN A 219 2.82 5.32 10.96
CA ASN A 219 1.45 5.82 10.77
C ASN A 219 1.42 7.16 10.03
N LYS A 220 2.32 8.09 10.39
CA LYS A 220 2.46 9.37 9.67
C LYS A 220 2.90 9.18 8.22
N ALA A 221 3.73 8.17 7.94
CA ALA A 221 4.09 7.82 6.58
C ALA A 221 2.84 7.40 5.77
N VAL A 222 1.97 6.54 6.32
CA VAL A 222 0.70 6.16 5.68
C VAL A 222 -0.17 7.39 5.41
N LEU A 223 -0.43 8.21 6.44
CA LEU A 223 -1.27 9.41 6.31
C LEU A 223 -0.73 10.34 5.22
N GLY A 224 0.56 10.70 5.29
CA GLY A 224 1.15 11.65 4.37
C GLY A 224 1.26 11.12 2.93
N LEU A 225 1.51 9.82 2.75
CA LEU A 225 1.51 9.20 1.42
C LEU A 225 0.11 9.19 0.83
N PHE A 226 -0.90 8.81 1.62
CA PHE A 226 -2.29 8.76 1.17
C PHE A 226 -2.80 10.15 0.78
N GLU A 227 -2.50 11.20 1.55
CA GLU A 227 -2.83 12.59 1.20
C GLU A 227 -2.16 13.07 -0.11
N ARG A 228 -1.09 12.41 -0.55
CA ARG A 228 -0.42 12.67 -1.84
C ARG A 228 -0.90 11.73 -2.96
N GLY A 229 -1.98 10.98 -2.74
CA GLY A 229 -2.51 10.00 -3.69
C GLY A 229 -1.68 8.71 -3.80
N LYS A 230 -0.72 8.49 -2.89
CA LYS A 230 0.12 7.28 -2.88
C LYS A 230 -0.42 6.25 -1.91
N ILE A 231 -0.38 4.99 -2.30
CA ILE A 231 -0.86 3.87 -1.48
C ILE A 231 0.31 3.02 -1.03
N VAL A 232 0.26 2.61 0.25
CA VAL A 232 1.20 1.65 0.82
C VAL A 232 0.61 0.26 0.73
N SER A 233 1.26 -0.62 -0.02
CA SER A 233 0.93 -2.04 -0.11
C SER A 233 1.73 -2.84 0.91
N LEU A 234 1.05 -3.71 1.66
CA LEU A 234 1.63 -4.61 2.64
C LEU A 234 1.89 -5.98 2.02
N TYR A 235 3.14 -6.44 2.14
CA TYR A 235 3.53 -7.81 1.81
C TYR A 235 4.06 -8.52 3.05
N PHE A 236 3.90 -9.83 3.14
CA PHE A 236 4.31 -10.62 4.29
C PHE A 236 4.94 -11.95 3.90
N TYR A 237 6.05 -12.29 4.56
CA TYR A 237 6.70 -13.58 4.52
C TYR A 237 6.60 -14.21 5.91
N GLN A 238 5.74 -15.22 6.02
CA GLN A 238 5.53 -15.93 7.28
C GLN A 238 6.72 -16.85 7.58
N THR A 239 7.33 -16.67 8.74
CA THR A 239 8.48 -17.46 9.21
C THR A 239 8.66 -17.28 10.71
N THR A 240 9.18 -18.28 11.40
CA THR A 240 9.61 -18.16 12.80
C THR A 240 11.01 -17.56 12.94
N ASP A 241 11.79 -17.54 11.86
CA ASP A 241 13.17 -17.02 11.81
C ASP A 241 13.22 -15.55 11.32
N TYR A 242 12.19 -14.78 11.67
CA TYR A 242 11.96 -13.43 11.15
C TYR A 242 13.09 -12.45 11.47
N LYS A 243 13.79 -12.63 12.60
CA LYS A 243 14.92 -11.77 12.99
C LYS A 243 16.11 -11.91 12.03
N ARG A 244 16.46 -13.14 11.66
CA ARG A 244 17.56 -13.37 10.69
C ARG A 244 17.16 -12.83 9.33
N VAL A 245 15.95 -13.14 8.87
CA VAL A 245 15.45 -12.69 7.56
C VAL A 245 15.41 -11.17 7.47
N GLU A 246 14.88 -10.47 8.47
CA GLU A 246 14.87 -9.00 8.52
C GLU A 246 16.30 -8.44 8.43
N SER A 247 17.22 -8.96 9.24
CA SER A 247 18.62 -8.53 9.23
C SER A 247 19.29 -8.72 7.86
N GLU A 248 19.09 -9.87 7.22
CA GLU A 248 19.63 -10.13 5.88
C GLU A 248 19.09 -9.15 4.83
N LEU A 249 17.80 -8.82 4.91
CA LEU A 249 17.18 -7.87 3.98
C LEU A 249 17.65 -6.44 4.22
N LEU A 250 17.72 -5.98 5.48
CA LEU A 250 18.20 -4.65 5.83
C LEU A 250 19.67 -4.43 5.46
N ASN A 251 20.49 -5.48 5.43
CA ASN A 251 21.88 -5.40 4.97
C ASN A 251 22.00 -5.25 3.44
N LYS A 252 20.98 -5.65 2.69
CA LYS A 252 21.02 -5.68 1.21
C LYS A 252 20.17 -4.57 0.58
N ILE A 253 19.19 -4.05 1.30
CA ILE A 253 18.16 -3.15 0.77
C ILE A 253 18.14 -1.88 1.60
N TYR A 254 18.42 -0.77 0.94
CA TYR A 254 18.18 0.55 1.50
C TYR A 254 16.67 0.80 1.58
N THR A 255 16.23 1.21 2.76
CA THR A 255 14.84 1.57 3.05
C THR A 255 14.80 2.95 3.72
N PRO A 256 14.10 3.93 3.14
CA PRO A 256 14.08 5.29 3.67
C PRO A 256 13.52 5.39 5.09
N TYR A 257 12.67 4.45 5.52
CA TYR A 257 12.01 4.53 6.84
C TYR A 257 12.62 3.65 7.94
N ASN A 258 13.58 2.76 7.63
CA ASN A 258 14.32 2.00 8.66
C ASN A 258 15.55 2.76 9.19
N VAL A 259 15.98 3.83 8.51
CA VAL A 259 17.06 4.69 9.00
C VAL A 259 16.63 5.29 10.35
N LYS A 260 17.54 5.25 11.33
CA LYS A 260 17.35 5.95 12.60
C LYS A 260 17.45 7.44 12.32
N ASP A 261 16.42 8.17 12.71
CA ASP A 261 16.45 9.63 12.69
C ASP A 261 17.46 10.03 13.79
N ASN A 262 18.65 10.45 13.36
CA ASN A 262 19.70 10.96 14.25
C ASN A 262 19.28 12.29 14.87
#